data_AF-A0A958DWV1-F1
#
_entry.id   AF-A0A958DWV1-F1
#
_cell.length_a   1.000
_cell.length_b   1.000
_cell.length_c   1.000
_cell.angle_alpha   90.00
_cell.angle_beta   90.00
_cell.angle_gamma   90.00
#
_symmetry.space_group_name_H-M   'P 1'
#
loop_
_entity.id
_entity.type
_entity.pdbx_description
1 polymer ?
#
loop_
_entity_poly.entity_id
_entity_poly.type
_entity_poly.pdbx_seq_one_letter_code
_entity_poly.pdbx_strand_id
1 'polypeptide(L)'
;IYSTGLFQYVNYELVPKTNDPSQVVLHWKLAEKKMAWLGFRFGVGNEQDDAKGNITTFDFTAEGGHRNIAGTARSISLQVVPSLHYGRETPNSPRKLLNPRNQYSFTFVEPWVLNTRTPGVFKISLTDESPPITNLPATSLETSFNISHVFENYWSYTAGISFQKVDLQENTDISSVNLSELTNLIAG
;
A
#
# COMPACT_ATOMS: atom_id res chain seq x y z
N ILE A 1 12.70 -14.97 -8.94
CA ILE A 1 11.63 -15.89 -8.46
C ILE A 1 11.22 -15.53 -7.04
N TYR A 2 12.13 -15.54 -6.06
CA TYR A 2 11.77 -15.18 -4.68
C TYR A 2 11.21 -13.75 -4.55
N SER A 3 11.80 -12.79 -5.28
CA SER A 3 11.36 -11.39 -5.34
C SER A 3 9.93 -11.19 -5.86
N THR A 4 9.30 -12.19 -6.49
CA THR A 4 7.88 -12.08 -6.88
C THR A 4 6.94 -12.13 -5.68
N GLY A 5 7.41 -12.56 -4.51
CA GLY A 5 6.63 -12.66 -3.29
C GLY A 5 5.59 -13.79 -3.27
N LEU A 6 5.42 -14.51 -4.39
CA LEU A 6 4.42 -15.57 -4.57
C LEU A 6 4.80 -16.90 -3.90
N PHE A 7 6.09 -17.14 -3.72
CA PHE A 7 6.59 -18.41 -3.22
C PHE A 7 7.01 -18.29 -1.76
N GLN A 8 6.61 -19.26 -0.96
CA GLN A 8 7.08 -19.41 0.43
C GLN A 8 8.50 -19.95 0.43
N TYR A 9 8.78 -20.86 -0.51
CA TYR A 9 10.05 -21.56 -0.62
C TYR A 9 10.48 -21.61 -2.09
N VAL A 10 11.74 -21.27 -2.34
CA VAL A 10 12.38 -21.35 -3.65
C VAL A 10 13.73 -22.02 -3.43
N ASN A 11 13.91 -23.21 -3.97
CA ASN A 11 15.18 -23.91 -3.97
C ASN A 11 15.49 -24.41 -5.37
N TYR A 12 16.76 -24.69 -5.63
CA TYR A 12 17.21 -25.26 -6.88
C TYR A 12 18.18 -26.41 -6.62
N GLU A 13 18.18 -27.36 -7.54
CA GLU A 13 19.07 -28.51 -7.52
C GLU A 13 19.64 -28.70 -8.93
N LEU A 14 20.93 -28.97 -9.02
CA LEU A 14 21.59 -29.31 -10.27
C LEU A 14 21.73 -30.82 -10.34
N VAL A 15 21.03 -31.45 -11.28
CA VAL A 15 21.07 -32.90 -11.49
C VAL A 15 21.84 -33.17 -12.79
N PRO A 16 22.99 -33.86 -12.77
CA PRO A 16 23.71 -34.21 -13.98
C PRO A 16 22.86 -35.12 -14.87
N LYS A 17 22.96 -34.97 -16.20
CA LYS A 17 22.24 -35.85 -17.11
C LYS A 17 22.83 -37.26 -17.06
N THR A 18 21.96 -38.27 -17.04
CA THR A 18 22.32 -39.69 -16.90
C THR A 18 23.37 -40.17 -17.92
N ASN A 19 23.39 -39.59 -19.12
CA ASN A 19 24.25 -40.01 -20.23
C ASN A 19 25.36 -39.01 -20.57
N ASP A 20 25.40 -37.84 -19.92
CA ASP A 20 26.39 -36.80 -20.20
C ASP A 20 26.69 -36.00 -18.91
N PRO A 21 27.78 -36.35 -18.21
CA PRO A 21 28.17 -35.69 -16.96
C PRO A 21 28.68 -34.25 -17.18
N SER A 22 28.92 -33.83 -18.43
CA SER A 22 29.25 -32.43 -18.75
C SER A 22 28.01 -31.52 -18.77
N GLN A 23 26.81 -32.10 -18.77
CA GLN A 23 25.55 -31.39 -18.76
C GLN A 23 24.82 -31.57 -17.44
N VAL A 24 24.26 -30.46 -16.93
CA VAL A 24 23.41 -30.45 -15.74
C VAL A 24 22.02 -29.92 -16.09
N VAL A 25 21.00 -30.46 -15.44
CA VAL A 25 19.63 -29.96 -15.48
C VAL A 25 19.36 -29.22 -14.18
N LEU A 26 18.90 -27.97 -14.31
CA LEU A 26 18.49 -27.16 -13.17
C LEU A 26 17.02 -27.47 -12.82
N HIS A 27 16.80 -28.12 -11.68
CA HIS A 27 15.48 -28.39 -11.14
C HIS A 27 15.11 -27.30 -10.13
N TRP A 28 14.02 -26.58 -10.39
CA TRP A 28 13.45 -25.63 -9.45
C TRP A 28 12.41 -26.33 -8.57
N LYS A 29 12.60 -26.26 -7.25
CA LYS A 29 11.65 -26.72 -6.24
C LYS A 29 10.97 -25.49 -5.64
N LEU A 30 9.70 -25.31 -5.98
CA LEU A 30 8.92 -24.13 -5.59
C LEU A 30 7.76 -24.58 -4.69
N ALA A 31 7.53 -23.85 -3.60
CA ALA A 31 6.31 -23.95 -2.82
C ALA A 31 5.58 -22.61 -2.82
N GLU A 32 4.36 -22.58 -3.35
CA GLU A 32 3.54 -21.38 -3.44
C GLU A 32 3.00 -20.97 -2.07
N LYS A 33 2.93 -19.65 -1.83
CA LYS A 33 2.16 -19.12 -0.70
C LYS A 33 0.68 -19.29 -0.97
N LYS A 34 -0.11 -19.38 0.10
CA LYS A 34 -1.57 -19.28 0.00
C LYS A 34 -1.96 -18.01 -0.74
N MET A 35 -2.80 -18.18 -1.77
CA MET A 35 -3.16 -17.11 -2.69
C MET A 35 -3.98 -16.04 -1.98
N ALA A 36 -5.02 -16.45 -1.25
CA ALA A 36 -5.81 -15.57 -0.40
C ALA A 36 -5.11 -15.31 0.94
N TRP A 37 -5.25 -14.09 1.44
CA TRP A 37 -4.70 -13.71 2.73
C TRP A 37 -5.52 -12.63 3.40
N LEU A 38 -5.34 -12.57 4.72
CA LEU A 38 -5.95 -11.62 5.62
C LEU A 38 -4.90 -11.23 6.66
N GLY A 39 -4.81 -9.94 6.95
CA GLY A 39 -3.89 -9.33 7.88
C GLY A 39 -4.64 -8.31 8.74
N PHE A 40 -4.22 -8.21 10.00
CA PHE A 40 -4.72 -7.23 10.94
C PHE A 40 -3.53 -6.54 11.59
N ARG A 41 -3.63 -5.22 11.74
CA ARG A 41 -2.67 -4.42 12.48
C ARG A 41 -3.43 -3.48 13.39
N PHE A 42 -2.91 -3.31 14.59
CA PHE A 42 -3.42 -2.38 15.58
C PHE A 42 -2.29 -1.46 16.00
N GLY A 43 -2.56 -0.16 16.05
CA GLY A 43 -1.63 0.87 16.46
C GLY A 43 -2.26 1.77 17.51
N VAL A 44 -1.47 2.19 18.49
CA VAL A 44 -1.85 3.21 19.46
C VAL A 44 -0.84 4.33 19.40
N GLY A 45 -1.31 5.53 19.15
CA GLY A 45 -0.53 6.77 19.20
C GLY A 45 -1.02 7.64 20.35
N ASN A 46 -0.10 8.35 21.00
CA ASN A 46 -0.46 9.43 21.91
C ASN A 46 0.17 10.70 21.38
N GLU A 47 -0.66 11.69 21.09
CA GLU A 47 -0.22 13.00 20.63
C GLU A 47 -0.58 14.03 21.71
N GLN A 48 0.43 14.80 22.11
CA GLN A 48 0.29 15.84 23.10
C GLN A 48 0.57 17.17 22.42
N ASP A 49 -0.51 17.87 22.09
CA ASP A 49 -0.47 19.21 21.51
C ASP A 49 -0.91 20.23 22.57
N ASP A 50 -0.15 21.31 22.73
CA ASP A 50 -0.44 22.41 23.64
C ASP A 50 -1.79 23.09 23.30
N ALA A 51 -2.22 23.04 22.03
CA ALA A 51 -3.47 23.63 21.58
C ALA A 51 -4.70 22.68 21.64
N LYS A 52 -4.50 21.37 21.46
CA LYS A 52 -5.59 20.38 21.33
C LYS A 52 -5.68 19.38 22.50
N GLY A 53 -4.79 19.46 23.48
CA GLY A 53 -4.77 18.58 24.65
C GLY A 53 -4.25 17.17 24.33
N ASN A 54 -4.21 16.30 25.34
CA ASN A 54 -3.74 14.91 25.18
C ASN A 54 -4.79 14.09 24.41
N ILE A 55 -4.43 13.68 23.19
CA ILE A 55 -5.25 12.86 22.28
C ILE A 55 -4.57 11.50 22.14
N THR A 56 -5.32 10.44 22.44
CA THR A 56 -4.90 9.06 22.17
C THR A 56 -5.62 8.57 20.93
N THR A 57 -4.87 8.13 19.93
CA THR A 57 -5.37 7.61 18.66
C THR A 57 -5.20 6.10 18.61
N PHE A 58 -6.24 5.39 18.18
CA PHE A 58 -6.27 3.96 17.98
C PHE A 58 -6.52 3.70 16.50
N ASP A 59 -5.50 3.23 15.80
CA ASP A 59 -5.62 2.83 14.39
C ASP A 59 -5.82 1.32 14.32
N PHE A 60 -6.89 0.90 13.68
CA PHE A 60 -7.09 -0.50 13.33
C PHE A 60 -7.02 -0.64 11.82
N THR A 61 -6.16 -1.52 11.33
CA THR A 61 -6.02 -1.83 9.92
C THR A 61 -6.42 -3.27 9.69
N ALA A 62 -7.41 -3.50 8.85
CA ALA A 62 -7.73 -4.80 8.28
C ALA A 62 -7.36 -4.77 6.79
N GLU A 63 -6.57 -5.73 6.35
CA GLU A 63 -6.18 -5.87 4.95
C GLU A 63 -6.35 -7.31 4.50
N GLY A 64 -6.82 -7.50 3.27
CA GLY A 64 -6.97 -8.82 2.70
C GLY A 64 -6.88 -8.77 1.19
N GLY A 65 -6.58 -9.90 0.57
CA GLY A 65 -6.40 -9.92 -0.87
C GLY A 65 -6.04 -11.27 -1.46
N HIS A 66 -5.68 -11.23 -2.74
CA HIS A 66 -5.28 -12.39 -3.53
C HIS A 66 -3.96 -12.10 -4.24
N ARG A 67 -2.95 -12.96 -4.06
CA ARG A 67 -1.57 -12.73 -4.55
C ARG A 67 -1.28 -13.22 -5.97
N ASN A 68 -2.11 -14.09 -6.54
CA ASN A 68 -1.85 -14.69 -7.85
C ASN A 68 -3.14 -14.99 -8.62
N ILE A 69 -3.81 -13.96 -9.13
CA ILE A 69 -5.08 -14.12 -9.84
C ILE A 69 -4.86 -14.97 -11.09
N ALA A 70 -5.49 -16.15 -11.14
CA ALA A 70 -5.43 -17.07 -12.28
C ALA A 70 -4.00 -17.42 -12.76
N GLY A 71 -3.01 -17.46 -11.86
CA GLY A 71 -1.63 -17.82 -12.23
C GLY A 71 -0.84 -16.72 -12.95
N THR A 72 -1.39 -15.51 -13.07
CA THR A 72 -0.78 -14.39 -13.83
C THR A 72 0.20 -13.54 -13.01
N ALA A 73 0.47 -13.91 -11.76
CA ALA A 73 1.22 -13.12 -10.78
C ALA A 73 0.59 -11.75 -10.42
N ARG A 74 -0.59 -11.43 -10.96
CA ARG A 74 -1.37 -10.25 -10.58
C ARG A 74 -1.92 -10.40 -9.17
N SER A 75 -1.97 -9.28 -8.44
CA SER A 75 -2.55 -9.26 -7.10
C SER A 75 -3.59 -8.16 -6.93
N ILE A 76 -4.60 -8.45 -6.13
CA ILE A 76 -5.54 -7.45 -5.61
C ILE A 76 -5.49 -7.45 -4.09
N SER A 77 -5.67 -6.28 -3.49
CA SER A 77 -5.91 -6.15 -2.06
C SER A 77 -6.92 -5.05 -1.77
N LEU A 78 -7.64 -5.26 -0.68
CA LEU A 78 -8.51 -4.31 -0.04
C LEU A 78 -7.97 -4.04 1.35
N GLN A 79 -7.95 -2.78 1.75
CA GLN A 79 -7.52 -2.35 3.06
C GLN A 79 -8.55 -1.37 3.63
N VAL A 80 -8.86 -1.54 4.90
CA VAL A 80 -9.78 -0.68 5.66
C VAL A 80 -9.06 -0.24 6.92
N VAL A 81 -9.04 1.08 7.17
CA VAL A 81 -8.37 1.69 8.32
C VAL A 81 -9.31 2.68 9.01
N PRO A 82 -10.12 2.23 9.98
CA PRO A 82 -10.75 3.12 10.94
C PRO A 82 -9.73 3.62 11.97
N SER A 83 -9.84 4.89 12.32
CA SER A 83 -9.01 5.57 13.32
C SER A 83 -9.92 6.18 14.39
N LEU A 84 -9.78 5.71 15.63
CA LEU A 84 -10.55 6.18 16.76
C LEU A 84 -9.70 7.12 17.61
N HIS A 85 -10.26 8.26 17.98
CA HIS A 85 -9.61 9.24 18.84
C HIS A 85 -10.31 9.29 20.19
N TYR A 86 -9.53 9.18 21.25
CA TYR A 86 -9.97 9.41 22.62
C TYR A 86 -9.21 10.60 23.19
N GLY A 87 -9.91 11.73 23.33
CA GLY A 87 -9.29 12.99 23.72
C GLY A 87 -10.32 14.03 24.11
N ARG A 88 -9.84 15.22 24.47
CA ARG A 88 -10.71 16.40 24.64
C ARG A 88 -10.69 17.20 23.34
N GLU A 89 -11.85 17.66 22.87
CA GLU A 89 -11.92 18.56 21.69
C GLU A 89 -11.44 19.99 22.05
N THR A 90 -11.60 20.36 23.32
CA THR A 90 -11.20 21.65 23.90
C THR A 90 -10.77 21.45 25.35
N PRO A 91 -9.93 22.33 25.94
CA PRO A 91 -9.39 22.13 27.29
C PRO A 91 -10.45 21.87 28.39
N ASN A 92 -11.65 22.43 28.21
CA ASN A 92 -12.76 22.38 29.16
C ASN A 92 -13.88 21.38 28.78
N SER A 93 -13.76 20.63 27.67
CA SER A 93 -14.78 19.64 27.29
C SER A 93 -14.50 18.25 27.90
N PRO A 94 -15.56 17.44 28.11
CA PRO A 94 -15.38 16.05 28.53
C PRO A 94 -14.64 15.26 27.46
N ARG A 95 -13.86 14.25 27.87
CA ARG A 95 -13.24 13.33 26.92
C ARG A 95 -14.31 12.58 26.15
N LYS A 96 -14.18 12.52 24.83
CA LYS A 96 -15.07 11.76 23.95
C LYS A 96 -14.27 10.77 23.12
N LEU A 97 -14.93 9.66 22.77
CA LEU A 97 -14.45 8.75 21.75
C LEU A 97 -15.07 9.19 20.41
N LEU A 98 -14.23 9.48 19.43
CA LEU A 98 -14.62 9.94 18.10
C LEU A 98 -14.01 9.00 17.07
N ASN A 99 -14.66 8.85 15.91
CA ASN A 99 -14.07 8.19 14.75
C ASN A 99 -13.80 9.23 13.66
N PRO A 100 -12.75 10.04 13.79
CA PRO A 100 -12.53 11.15 12.89
C PRO A 100 -11.89 10.75 11.56
N ARG A 101 -11.41 9.51 11.38
CA ARG A 101 -10.85 9.10 10.09
C ARG A 101 -11.18 7.65 9.74
N ASN A 102 -11.73 7.45 8.55
CA ASN A 102 -11.88 6.12 7.96
C ASN A 102 -11.27 6.13 6.55
N GLN A 103 -10.36 5.20 6.29
CA GLN A 103 -9.75 5.02 4.99
C GLN A 103 -10.12 3.65 4.41
N TYR A 104 -10.50 3.64 3.14
CA TYR A 104 -10.72 2.44 2.34
C TYR A 104 -9.78 2.51 1.15
N SER A 105 -9.00 1.46 0.90
CA SER A 105 -8.17 1.42 -0.30
C SER A 105 -8.29 0.09 -1.02
N PHE A 106 -8.26 0.18 -2.34
CA PHE A 106 -8.14 -0.93 -3.27
C PHE A 106 -6.82 -0.80 -3.99
N THR A 107 -6.05 -1.88 -4.04
CA THR A 107 -4.79 -1.93 -4.78
C THR A 107 -4.82 -3.08 -5.76
N PHE A 108 -4.41 -2.81 -7.00
CA PHE A 108 -4.19 -3.79 -8.05
C PHE A 108 -2.73 -3.70 -8.51
N VAL A 109 -2.08 -4.85 -8.67
CA VAL A 109 -0.69 -4.94 -9.13
C VAL A 109 -0.65 -5.76 -10.41
N GLU A 110 -0.16 -5.14 -11.48
CA GLU A 110 0.27 -5.77 -12.71
C GLU A 110 1.79 -5.95 -12.69
N PRO A 111 2.31 -7.18 -12.51
CA PRO A 111 3.76 -7.41 -12.43
C PRO A 111 4.51 -7.11 -13.74
N TRP A 112 3.83 -7.12 -14.89
CA TRP A 112 4.47 -6.96 -16.21
C TRP A 112 3.83 -5.84 -17.02
N VAL A 113 4.29 -4.60 -16.81
CA VAL A 113 3.91 -3.49 -17.68
C VAL A 113 4.78 -3.52 -18.94
N LEU A 114 4.14 -3.35 -20.12
CA LEU A 114 4.81 -3.36 -21.43
C LEU A 114 5.68 -4.61 -21.69
N ASN A 115 5.29 -5.77 -21.14
CA ASN A 115 6.03 -7.02 -21.24
C ASN A 115 7.46 -6.97 -20.65
N THR A 116 7.71 -6.04 -19.74
CA THR A 116 8.96 -5.90 -18.99
C THR A 116 8.73 -6.25 -17.52
N ARG A 117 9.80 -6.58 -16.76
CA ARG A 117 9.75 -6.86 -15.31
C ARG A 117 9.54 -5.57 -14.51
N THR A 118 8.41 -4.93 -14.75
CA THR A 118 8.14 -3.56 -14.35
C THR A 118 6.78 -3.54 -13.68
N PRO A 119 6.72 -3.76 -12.36
CA PRO A 119 5.46 -3.78 -11.64
C PRO A 119 4.76 -2.42 -11.73
N GLY A 120 3.53 -2.44 -12.24
CA GLY A 120 2.56 -1.35 -12.18
C GLY A 120 1.61 -1.56 -11.00
N VAL A 121 1.56 -0.59 -10.10
CA VAL A 121 0.70 -0.57 -8.92
C VAL A 121 -0.35 0.50 -9.12
N PHE A 122 -1.59 0.07 -9.31
CA PHE A 122 -2.76 0.93 -9.33
C PHE A 122 -3.41 0.92 -7.94
N LYS A 123 -3.67 2.10 -7.38
CA LYS A 123 -4.30 2.27 -6.08
C LYS A 123 -5.43 3.27 -6.18
N ILE A 124 -6.56 2.94 -5.56
CA ILE A 124 -7.66 3.88 -5.29
C ILE A 124 -7.84 3.91 -3.77
N SER A 125 -7.95 5.10 -3.20
CA SER A 125 -8.19 5.31 -1.78
C SER A 125 -9.32 6.33 -1.61
N LEU A 126 -10.27 6.01 -0.74
CA LEU A 126 -11.28 6.93 -0.23
C LEU A 126 -10.98 7.15 1.25
N THR A 127 -10.87 8.40 1.66
CA THR A 127 -10.62 8.76 3.06
C THR A 127 -11.63 9.80 3.49
N ASP A 128 -12.41 9.47 4.52
CA ASP A 128 -13.29 10.42 5.21
C ASP A 128 -12.59 10.88 6.48
N GLU A 129 -12.42 12.19 6.61
CA GLU A 129 -11.81 12.85 7.76
C GLU A 129 -12.80 13.84 8.40
N SER A 130 -12.71 14.01 9.72
CA SER A 130 -13.58 14.88 10.50
C SER A 130 -12.82 15.49 11.68
N PRO A 131 -13.35 16.55 12.31
CA PRO A 131 -12.80 17.08 13.54
C PRO A 131 -12.62 15.98 14.60
N PRO A 132 -11.51 15.98 15.38
CA PRO A 132 -10.55 17.07 15.56
C PRO A 132 -9.32 17.05 14.63
N ILE A 133 -9.22 16.11 13.69
CA ILE A 133 -8.08 16.00 12.76
C ILE A 133 -8.07 17.21 11.82
N THR A 134 -9.19 17.43 11.14
CA THR A 134 -9.44 18.57 10.27
C THR A 134 -10.37 19.57 10.96
N ASN A 135 -10.33 20.84 10.56
CA ASN A 135 -11.25 21.84 11.11
C ASN A 135 -12.70 21.63 10.62
N LEU A 136 -12.86 20.99 9.46
CA LEU A 136 -14.13 20.69 8.82
C LEU A 136 -14.12 19.25 8.28
N PRO A 137 -15.28 18.57 8.20
CA PRO A 137 -15.35 17.27 7.55
C PRO A 137 -14.89 17.35 6.09
N ALA A 138 -14.03 16.42 5.71
CA ALA A 138 -13.44 16.34 4.38
C ALA A 138 -13.50 14.90 3.89
N THR A 139 -13.92 14.71 2.65
CA THR A 139 -13.83 13.43 1.95
C THR A 139 -12.80 13.59 0.85
N SER A 140 -11.83 12.67 0.79
CA SER A 140 -10.83 12.67 -0.27
C SER A 140 -10.86 11.36 -1.06
N LEU A 141 -10.82 11.49 -2.37
CA LEU A 141 -10.63 10.39 -3.30
C LEU A 141 -9.26 10.53 -3.95
N GLU A 142 -8.38 9.58 -3.67
CA GLU A 142 -7.06 9.49 -4.27
C GLU A 142 -7.02 8.31 -5.23
N THR A 143 -6.48 8.53 -6.42
CA THR A 143 -6.15 7.47 -7.36
C THR A 143 -4.71 7.64 -7.77
N SER A 144 -3.94 6.57 -7.79
CA SER A 144 -2.55 6.60 -8.23
C SER A 144 -2.19 5.38 -9.05
N PHE A 145 -1.30 5.58 -9.99
CA PHE A 145 -0.68 4.53 -10.78
C PHE A 145 0.81 4.74 -10.75
N ASN A 146 1.53 3.80 -10.15
CA ASN A 146 2.97 3.85 -9.98
C ASN A 146 3.61 2.67 -10.71
N ILE A 147 4.68 2.92 -11.43
CA ILE A 147 5.51 1.92 -12.07
C ILE A 147 6.89 1.99 -11.43
N SER A 148 7.46 0.85 -11.07
CA SER A 148 8.87 0.76 -10.66
C SER A 148 9.61 -0.26 -11.52
N HIS A 149 10.80 0.07 -12.00
CA HIS A 149 11.67 -0.80 -12.75
C HIS A 149 13.06 -0.83 -12.10
N VAL A 150 13.61 -2.03 -11.95
CA VAL A 150 14.97 -2.22 -11.43
C VAL A 150 15.83 -2.81 -12.54
N PHE A 151 16.86 -2.07 -12.93
CA PHE A 151 17.87 -2.48 -13.91
C PHE A 151 18.96 -3.34 -13.26
N GLU A 152 19.69 -4.11 -14.07
CA GLU A 152 20.74 -5.03 -13.60
C GLU A 152 21.92 -4.31 -12.91
N ASN A 153 22.17 -3.05 -13.27
CA ASN A 153 23.27 -2.24 -12.73
C ASN A 153 22.95 -1.57 -11.39
N TYR A 154 21.99 -2.09 -10.62
CA TYR A 154 21.49 -1.49 -9.36
C TYR A 154 20.77 -0.14 -9.53
N TRP A 155 20.46 0.25 -10.75
CA TRP A 155 19.66 1.45 -11.00
C TRP A 155 18.18 1.09 -10.89
N SER A 156 17.39 1.95 -10.28
CA SER A 156 15.94 1.82 -10.28
C SER A 156 15.27 3.10 -10.75
N TYR A 157 14.23 2.96 -11.54
CA TYR A 157 13.38 4.07 -11.96
C TYR A 157 11.97 3.85 -11.44
N THR A 158 11.40 4.89 -10.84
CA THR A 158 10.00 4.87 -10.40
C THR A 158 9.31 6.07 -11.02
N ALA A 159 8.21 5.84 -11.72
CA ALA A 159 7.34 6.87 -12.27
C ALA A 159 5.94 6.68 -11.73
N GLY A 160 5.24 7.77 -11.45
CA GLY A 160 3.89 7.71 -10.93
C GLY A 160 3.04 8.85 -11.45
N ILE A 161 1.76 8.57 -11.63
CA ILE A 161 0.73 9.59 -11.78
C ILE A 161 -0.27 9.44 -10.64
N SER A 162 -0.70 10.56 -10.07
CA SER A 162 -1.68 10.59 -8.99
C SER A 162 -2.69 11.69 -9.22
N PHE A 163 -3.93 11.40 -8.88
CA PHE A 163 -5.03 12.34 -8.88
C PHE A 163 -5.70 12.31 -7.52
N GLN A 164 -5.95 13.48 -6.96
CA GLN A 164 -6.61 13.63 -5.67
C GLN A 164 -7.74 14.66 -5.79
N LYS A 165 -8.94 14.24 -5.40
CA LYS A 165 -10.09 15.13 -5.20
C LYS A 165 -10.33 15.26 -3.70
N VAL A 166 -10.51 16.48 -3.21
CA VAL A 166 -10.84 16.76 -1.81
C VAL A 166 -12.12 17.58 -1.78
N ASP A 167 -13.14 17.02 -1.16
CA ASP A 167 -14.45 17.63 -0.98
C ASP A 167 -14.56 18.09 0.48
N LEU A 168 -14.54 19.40 0.69
CA LEU A 168 -14.74 20.00 2.01
C LEU A 168 -16.25 20.22 2.20
N GLN A 169 -16.82 19.79 3.32
CA GLN A 169 -18.26 19.95 3.59
C GLN A 169 -18.71 21.40 3.90
N GLU A 170 -17.98 22.41 3.43
CA GLU A 170 -18.42 23.79 3.28
C GLU A 170 -18.18 24.28 1.84
N ASN A 171 -19.19 24.10 0.99
CA ASN A 171 -19.54 24.87 -0.22
C ASN A 171 -18.43 25.29 -1.22
N THR A 172 -17.28 24.61 -1.25
CA THR A 172 -16.21 24.87 -2.23
C THR A 172 -15.43 23.58 -2.53
N ASP A 173 -15.66 22.99 -3.72
CA ASP A 173 -14.83 21.92 -4.27
C ASP A 173 -13.46 22.47 -4.68
N ILE A 174 -12.39 21.96 -4.08
CA ILE A 174 -11.01 22.24 -4.53
C ILE A 174 -10.50 20.96 -5.22
N SER A 175 -10.50 20.97 -6.55
CA SER A 175 -9.84 19.92 -7.33
C SER A 175 -8.43 20.36 -7.69
N SER A 176 -7.43 19.54 -7.36
CA SER A 176 -6.03 19.79 -7.72
C SER A 176 -5.41 18.55 -8.35
N VAL A 177 -4.82 18.70 -9.53
CA VAL A 177 -4.02 17.66 -10.20
C VAL A 177 -2.55 17.90 -9.86
N ASN A 178 -1.92 17.00 -9.11
CA ASN A 178 -0.48 17.05 -8.85
C ASN A 178 0.23 16.06 -9.78
N LEU A 179 0.98 16.59 -10.75
CA LEU A 179 2.03 15.82 -11.43
C LEU A 179 3.30 15.89 -10.58
N SER A 180 3.69 14.79 -9.95
CA SER A 180 5.00 14.66 -9.31
C SER A 180 5.94 13.85 -10.20
N GLU A 181 6.88 14.51 -10.88
CA GLU A 181 8.10 13.86 -11.36
C GLU A 181 9.09 13.78 -10.19
N LEU A 182 9.26 12.58 -9.61
CA LEU A 182 10.27 12.32 -8.58
C LEU A 182 11.41 11.50 -9.18
N THR A 183 12.43 12.17 -9.70
CA THR A 183 13.73 11.57 -10.03
C THR A 183 14.58 11.46 -8.77
N ASN A 184 14.38 10.40 -7.98
CA ASN A 184 15.31 10.05 -6.91
C ASN A 184 16.46 9.23 -7.50
N LEU A 185 17.59 9.89 -7.75
CA LEU A 185 18.86 9.26 -8.08
C LEU A 185 19.51 8.77 -6.78
N ILE A 186 19.22 7.53 -6.36
CA ILE A 186 19.95 6.90 -5.25
C ILE A 186 21.15 6.17 -5.87
N ALA A 187 22.33 6.80 -5.79
CA ALA A 187 23.60 6.14 -5.99
C ALA A 187 24.01 5.47 -4.67
N GLY A 188 24.03 4.14 -4.65
CA GLY A 188 24.52 3.32 -3.54
C GLY A 188 25.16 2.06 -4.07
#